data_AF-A0A5E7B566-F1
#
_entry.id   AF-A0A5E7B566-F1
#
_cell.length_a   1.000
_cell.length_b   1.000
_cell.length_c   1.000
_cell.angle_alpha   90.00
_cell.angle_beta   90.00
_cell.angle_gamma   90.00
#
_symmetry.space_group_name_H-M   'P 1'
#
loop_
_entity.id
_entity.type
_entity.pdbx_description
1 polymer ?
#
loop_
_entity_poly.entity_id
_entity_poly.type
_entity_poly.pdbx_seq_one_letter_code
_entity_poly.pdbx_strand_id
1 'polypeptide(L)' 'MSALEKQVSGGHYKSLKIQPIEYIHANGIPFAEGSVIKYVTRWRDKGGLADLEKAKHFLELLIELEQKARDPE' A
#
# COMPACT_ATOMS: atom_id res chain seq x y z
N MET A 1 -5.78 23.63 -6.28
CA MET A 1 -4.70 22.61 -6.21
C MET A 1 -5.20 21.47 -5.35
N SER A 2 -5.28 20.28 -5.93
CA SER A 2 -5.65 19.04 -5.24
C SER A 2 -4.46 18.51 -4.43
N ALA A 3 -4.74 17.80 -3.33
CA ALA A 3 -3.71 17.05 -2.61
C ALA A 3 -3.05 15.97 -3.50
N LEU A 4 -3.76 15.48 -4.51
CA LEU A 4 -3.21 14.52 -5.49
C LEU A 4 -2.11 15.15 -6.35
N GLU A 5 -2.14 16.47 -6.60
CA GLU A 5 -1.10 17.15 -7.39
C GLU A 5 0.19 17.40 -6.59
N LYS A 6 0.13 17.23 -5.26
CA LYS A 6 1.21 17.57 -4.33
C LYS A 6 1.69 16.33 -3.58
N GLN A 7 2.91 15.88 -3.88
CA GLN A 7 3.64 14.97 -3.01
C GLN A 7 4.57 15.75 -2.08
N VAL A 8 4.41 15.59 -0.76
CA VAL A 8 5.34 16.13 0.24
C VAL A 8 6.53 15.17 0.34
N SER A 9 7.68 15.60 -0.19
CA SER A 9 8.94 14.84 -0.27
C SER A 9 8.95 13.66 -1.26
N GLY A 10 10.04 13.57 -2.03
CA GLY A 10 10.20 12.60 -3.12
C GLY A 10 9.29 12.84 -4.32
N GLY A 11 9.28 11.88 -5.26
CA GLY A 11 8.43 11.94 -6.48
C GLY A 11 7.81 10.62 -6.94
N HIS A 12 7.88 9.56 -6.12
CA HIS A 12 7.49 8.18 -6.45
C HIS A 12 6.00 7.94 -6.78
N TYR A 13 5.12 8.94 -6.63
CA TYR A 13 3.73 8.85 -7.11
C TYR A 13 3.38 9.87 -8.19
N LYS A 14 4.16 10.94 -8.35
CA LYS A 14 3.83 12.05 -9.28
C LYS A 14 3.86 11.63 -10.75
N SER A 15 4.68 10.64 -11.09
CA SER A 15 4.81 10.11 -12.45
C SER A 15 3.80 9.03 -12.79
N LEU A 16 2.99 8.58 -11.81
CA LEU A 16 2.04 7.51 -12.03
C LEU A 16 0.80 8.04 -12.75
N LYS A 17 0.25 7.22 -13.65
CA LYS A 17 -1.03 7.51 -14.31
C LYS A 17 -2.20 7.53 -13.32
N ILE A 18 -2.11 6.72 -12.27
CA ILE A 18 -3.07 6.63 -11.16
C ILE A 18 -2.24 6.45 -9.89
N GLN A 19 -2.46 7.28 -8.87
CA GLN A 19 -1.77 7.14 -7.59
C GLN A 19 -2.40 6.03 -6.76
N PRO A 20 -1.62 5.33 -5.91
CA PRO A 20 -2.15 4.26 -5.06
C PRO A 20 -3.37 4.68 -4.27
N ILE A 21 -3.40 5.91 -3.72
CA ILE A 21 -4.52 6.40 -2.93
C ILE A 21 -5.82 6.49 -3.74
N GLU A 22 -5.74 6.82 -5.04
CA GLU A 22 -6.92 6.91 -5.91
C GLU A 22 -7.52 5.52 -6.12
N TYR A 23 -6.69 4.52 -6.48
CA TYR A 23 -7.13 3.14 -6.67
C TYR A 23 -7.67 2.52 -5.37
N ILE A 24 -6.96 2.71 -4.25
CA ILE A 24 -7.33 2.20 -2.93
C ILE A 24 -8.67 2.78 -2.49
N HIS A 25 -8.84 4.10 -2.60
CA HIS A 25 -10.06 4.78 -2.19
C HIS A 25 -11.26 4.42 -3.08
N ALA A 26 -11.06 4.38 -4.41
CA ALA A 26 -12.13 4.07 -5.36
C ALA A 26 -12.71 2.65 -5.18
N ASN A 27 -11.91 1.71 -4.68
CA ASN A 27 -12.31 0.31 -4.49
C ASN A 27 -12.59 -0.05 -3.02
N GLY A 28 -12.62 0.92 -2.11
CA GLY A 28 -12.89 0.67 -0.69
C GLY A 28 -11.89 -0.28 -0.02
N ILE A 29 -10.63 -0.27 -0.47
CA ILE A 29 -9.61 -1.21 -0.01
C ILE A 29 -9.14 -0.85 1.42
N PRO A 30 -9.17 -1.79 2.38
CA PRO A 30 -8.74 -1.53 3.75
C PRO A 30 -7.24 -1.27 3.90
N PHE A 31 -6.83 -0.92 5.11
CA PHE A 31 -5.47 -0.43 5.39
C PHE A 31 -4.36 -1.44 5.07
N ALA A 32 -4.55 -2.73 5.35
CA ALA A 32 -3.52 -3.74 5.17
C ALA A 32 -3.20 -3.94 3.69
N GLU A 33 -4.22 -4.25 2.89
CA GLU A 33 -4.15 -4.42 1.44
C GLU A 33 -3.75 -3.11 0.75
N GLY A 34 -4.25 -1.96 1.22
CA GLY A 34 -3.85 -0.65 0.74
C GLY A 34 -2.36 -0.37 0.99
N SER A 35 -1.82 -0.83 2.11
CA SER A 35 -0.38 -0.75 2.38
C SER A 35 0.42 -1.66 1.45
N VAL A 36 -0.06 -2.87 1.15
CA VAL A 36 0.55 -3.74 0.13
C VAL A 36 0.64 -3.00 -1.20
N ILE A 37 -0.49 -2.50 -1.73
CA ILE A 37 -0.54 -1.75 -3.00
C ILE A 37 0.46 -0.60 -3.01
N LYS A 38 0.40 0.26 -1.98
CA LYS A 38 1.31 1.41 -1.81
C LYS A 38 2.79 1.02 -1.89
N TYR A 39 3.19 -0.07 -1.22
CA TYR A 39 4.59 -0.50 -1.19
C TYR A 39 5.03 -1.17 -2.49
N VAL A 40 4.20 -2.04 -3.08
CA VAL A 40 4.52 -2.69 -4.37
C VAL A 40 4.47 -1.72 -5.55
N THR A 41 3.78 -0.58 -5.43
CA THR A 41 3.84 0.46 -6.45
C THR A 41 5.17 1.21 -6.43
N ARG A 42 5.67 1.60 -5.25
CA ARG A 42 6.76 2.58 -5.14
C ARG A 42 8.17 2.00 -4.91
N TRP A 43 8.30 0.67 -4.82
CA TRP A 43 9.56 0.07 -4.35
C TRP A 43 10.76 0.42 -5.24
N ARG A 44 10.57 0.51 -6.57
CA ARG A 44 11.66 0.89 -7.50
C ARG A 44 12.09 2.35 -7.33
N ASP A 45 11.17 3.22 -6.95
CA ASP A 45 11.34 4.67 -6.97
C ASP A 45 11.56 5.30 -5.58
N LYS A 46 11.50 4.49 -4.50
CA LYS A 46 11.67 4.99 -3.12
C LYS A 46 12.45 4.06 -2.20
N GLY A 47 11.89 2.89 -1.88
CA GLY A 47 12.31 2.08 -0.73
C GLY A 47 13.10 0.83 -1.08
N GLY A 48 13.27 0.51 -2.36
CA GLY A 48 13.93 -0.71 -2.82
C GLY A 48 13.31 -1.96 -2.22
N LEU A 49 14.17 -2.95 -1.92
CA LEU A 49 13.78 -4.21 -1.32
C LEU A 49 13.05 -4.05 0.01
N ALA A 50 13.36 -3.02 0.80
CA ALA A 50 12.72 -2.79 2.08
C ALA A 50 11.22 -2.47 1.97
N ASP A 51 10.76 -1.89 0.85
CA ASP A 51 9.32 -1.72 0.62
C ASP A 51 8.66 -3.05 0.21
N LEU A 52 9.36 -3.95 -0.50
CA LEU A 52 8.84 -5.30 -0.78
C LEU A 52 8.70 -6.12 0.51
N GLU A 53 9.68 -6.06 1.41
CA GLU A 53 9.59 -6.74 2.72
C GLU A 53 8.43 -6.18 3.57
N LYS A 54 8.16 -4.86 3.52
CA LYS A 54 6.97 -4.30 4.16
C LYS A 54 5.68 -4.81 3.53
N ALA A 55 5.61 -4.91 2.20
CA ALA A 55 4.44 -5.47 1.53
C ALA A 55 4.19 -6.93 1.95
N LYS A 56 5.25 -7.75 1.98
CA LYS A 56 5.21 -9.13 2.47
C LYS A 56 4.69 -9.19 3.91
N HIS A 57 5.23 -8.37 4.81
CA HIS A 57 4.80 -8.33 6.20
C HIS A 57 3.31 -7.98 6.36
N PHE A 58 2.78 -7.03 5.56
CA PHE A 58 1.35 -6.72 5.58
C PHE A 58 0.46 -7.88 5.10
N LEU A 59 0.94 -8.71 4.16
CA LEU A 59 0.26 -9.93 3.77
C LEU A 59 0.28 -10.98 4.89
N GLU A 60 1.41 -11.14 5.58
CA GLU A 60 1.52 -12.04 6.73
C GLU A 60 0.53 -11.66 7.84
N LEU A 61 0.46 -10.37 8.19
CA LEU A 61 -0.50 -9.85 9.17
C LEU A 61 -1.95 -10.12 8.77
N LEU A 62 -2.28 -9.90 7.49
CA LEU A 62 -3.64 -10.13 6.99
C LEU A 62 -4.03 -11.61 7.09
N ILE A 63 -3.12 -12.51 6.73
CA ILE A 63 -3.33 -13.96 6.85
C ILE A 63 -3.54 -14.35 8.31
N GLU A 64 -2.71 -13.85 9.23
CA GLU A 64 -2.81 -14.16 10.66
C GLU A 64 -4.15 -13.68 11.26
N LEU A 65 -4.57 -12.46 10.92
CA LEU A 65 -5.84 -11.90 11.39
C LEU A 65 -7.04 -12.67 10.83
N GLU A 66 -7.01 -13.05 9.55
CA GLU A 66 -8.06 -13.86 8.92
C GLU A 66 -8.15 -15.26 9.55
N GLN A 67 -7.00 -15.89 9.85
CA GLN A 67 -6.97 -17.17 10.55
C GLN A 67 -7.57 -17.06 11.95
N LYS A 68 -7.17 -16.05 12.73
CA LYS A 68 -7.73 -15.76 14.06
C LYS A 68 -9.24 -15.48 14.04
N ALA A 69 -9.73 -14.81 13.00
CA ALA A 69 -11.16 -14.53 12.86
C ALA A 69 -11.98 -15.79 12.52
N ARG A 70 -11.37 -16.77 11.84
CA ARG A 70 -12.03 -18.04 11.46
C ARG A 70 -12.00 -19.07 12.57
N ASP A 71 -10.90 -19.10 13.33
CA ASP A 71 -10.69 -19.98 14.48
C ASP A 71 -10.52 -19.15 15.76
N PRO A 72 -11.61 -18.56 16.28
CA PRO A 72 -11.59 -17.89 17.57
C PRO A 72 -11.58 -18.96 18.66
N GLU A 73 -10.40 -19.49 18.98
CA GLU A 73 -10.21 -20.23 20.25
C GLU A 73 -10.66 -19.40 21.45
#